data_AF-A0A945V8R7-F1
#
_entry.id   AF-A0A945V8R7-F1
#
_cell.length_a   1.000
_cell.length_b   1.000
_cell.length_c   1.000
_cell.angle_alpha   90.00
_cell.angle_beta   90.00
_cell.angle_gamma   90.00
#
_symmetry.space_group_name_H-M   'P 1'
#
loop_
_entity.id
_entity.type
_entity.pdbx_description
1 polymer ?
#
loop_
_entity_poly.entity_id
_entity_poly.type
_entity_poly.pdbx_seq_one_letter_code
_entity_poly.pdbx_strand_id
1 'polypeptide(L)'
;VSTSKRAEPRVPFGQVVERGMLKPGDQLYSLNGRHSAKIHADGTLVAHDQRGSIHQVGAALEGAPSCNGWTYWCFKKRGQAIPIDMLRKKIRAEMTP
;
A
#
# COMPACT_ATOMS: atom_id res chain seq x y z
N VAL A 1 -15.42 -12.21 -22.19
CA VAL A 1 -14.49 -13.04 -21.39
C VAL A 1 -14.03 -12.19 -20.21
N SER A 2 -14.49 -12.47 -18.98
CA SER A 2 -13.97 -11.75 -17.81
C SER A 2 -12.54 -12.20 -17.56
N THR A 3 -11.56 -11.34 -17.84
CA THR A 3 -10.17 -11.61 -17.49
C THR A 3 -10.10 -11.83 -15.98
N SER A 4 -9.68 -13.03 -15.58
CA SER A 4 -9.51 -13.41 -14.18
C SER A 4 -8.53 -12.44 -13.50
N LYS A 5 -8.88 -11.92 -12.32
CA LYS A 5 -8.01 -11.05 -11.48
C LYS A 5 -6.61 -11.66 -11.22
N ARG A 6 -6.43 -12.96 -11.42
CA ARG A 6 -5.14 -13.67 -11.27
C ARG A 6 -4.18 -13.44 -12.45
N ALA A 7 -4.68 -13.02 -13.60
CA ALA A 7 -3.88 -12.72 -14.80
C ALA A 7 -3.34 -11.28 -14.84
N GLU A 8 -3.75 -10.42 -13.90
CA GLU A 8 -3.25 -9.04 -13.85
C GLU A 8 -1.75 -9.00 -13.51
N PRO A 9 -0.98 -8.10 -14.13
CA PRO A 9 0.42 -7.90 -13.78
C PRO A 9 0.63 -7.70 -12.28
N ARG A 10 1.61 -8.42 -11.73
CA ARG A 10 2.01 -8.28 -10.33
C ARG A 10 2.77 -6.96 -10.16
N VAL A 11 2.32 -6.15 -9.22
CA VAL A 11 2.95 -4.87 -8.86
C VAL A 11 3.33 -4.93 -7.39
N PRO A 12 4.62 -4.97 -7.03
CA PRO A 12 5.06 -4.86 -5.65
C PRO A 12 4.89 -3.42 -5.14
N PHE A 13 4.77 -3.26 -3.83
CA PHE A 13 4.66 -1.92 -3.24
C PHE A 13 5.92 -1.08 -3.47
N GLY A 14 7.10 -1.70 -3.50
CA GLY A 14 8.36 -1.02 -3.84
C GLY A 14 8.28 -0.27 -5.18
N GLN A 15 7.60 -0.81 -6.18
CA GLN A 15 7.45 -0.15 -7.48
C GLN A 15 6.61 1.14 -7.41
N VAL A 16 5.67 1.25 -6.47
CA VAL A 16 4.94 2.51 -6.21
C VAL A 16 5.89 3.58 -5.68
N VAL A 17 6.84 3.18 -4.83
CA VAL A 17 7.85 4.06 -4.23
C VAL A 17 8.91 4.44 -5.25
N GLU A 18 9.44 3.48 -6.02
CA GLU A 18 10.42 3.69 -7.08
C GLU A 18 9.91 4.65 -8.17
N ARG A 19 8.61 4.59 -8.48
CA ARG A 19 7.96 5.53 -9.42
C ARG A 19 7.66 6.90 -8.82
N GLY A 20 8.02 7.15 -7.56
CA GLY A 20 7.79 8.41 -6.85
C GLY A 20 6.32 8.75 -6.60
N MET A 21 5.42 7.78 -6.75
CA MET A 21 3.98 7.97 -6.51
C MET A 21 3.68 8.11 -5.02
N LEU A 22 4.52 7.46 -4.19
CA LEU A 22 4.71 7.69 -2.77
C LEU A 22 6.21 7.77 -2.51
N LYS A 23 6.62 8.41 -1.42
CA LYS A 23 8.03 8.64 -1.10
C LYS A 23 8.38 8.07 0.28
N PRO A 24 9.65 7.69 0.51
CA PRO A 24 10.14 7.49 1.87
C PRO A 24 9.83 8.72 2.73
N GLY A 25 9.31 8.48 3.93
CA GLY A 25 8.82 9.51 4.84
C GLY A 25 7.32 9.78 4.76
N ASP A 26 6.63 9.43 3.67
CA ASP A 26 5.18 9.59 3.57
C ASP A 26 4.46 8.74 4.63
N GLN A 27 3.35 9.30 5.15
CA GLN A 27 2.50 8.65 6.14
C GLN A 27 1.31 7.97 5.45
N LEU A 28 1.15 6.68 5.74
CA LEU A 28 -0.05 5.91 5.43
C LEU A 28 -0.90 5.76 6.69
N TYR A 29 -2.21 5.62 6.48
CA TYR A 29 -3.23 5.48 7.51
C TYR A 29 -4.13 4.29 7.21
N SER A 30 -4.59 3.59 8.24
CA SER A 30 -5.64 2.58 8.06
C SER A 30 -6.94 3.22 7.57
N LEU A 31 -7.78 2.45 6.90
CA LEU A 31 -9.07 2.94 6.38
C LEU A 31 -9.98 3.55 7.47
N ASN A 32 -9.91 3.01 8.69
CA ASN A 32 -10.64 3.52 9.87
C ASN A 32 -9.88 4.63 10.63
N GLY A 33 -8.69 5.02 10.17
CA GLY A 33 -7.87 6.07 10.78
C GLY A 33 -7.19 5.72 12.11
N ARG A 34 -7.37 4.51 12.65
CA ARG A 34 -6.82 4.09 13.95
C ARG A 34 -5.31 3.91 13.95
N HIS A 35 -4.75 3.48 12.81
CA HIS A 35 -3.34 3.13 12.69
C HIS A 35 -2.66 3.99 11.63
N SER A 36 -1.37 4.23 11.83
CA SER A 36 -0.54 4.93 10.84
C SER A 36 0.83 4.27 10.74
N ALA A 37 1.40 4.29 9.54
CA ALA A 37 2.73 3.76 9.27
C ALA A 37 3.48 4.68 8.31
N LYS A 38 4.79 4.85 8.51
CA LYS A 38 5.66 5.65 7.66
C LYS A 38 6.36 4.75 6.64
N ILE A 39 6.49 5.22 5.40
CA ILE A 39 7.26 4.52 4.37
C ILE A 39 8.75 4.70 4.65
N HIS A 40 9.49 3.60 4.69
CA HIS A 40 10.94 3.59 4.84
C HIS A 40 11.64 3.63 3.47
N ALA A 41 12.94 3.93 3.44
CA ALA A 41 13.73 4.09 2.21
C ALA A 41 13.77 2.82 1.33
N ASP A 42 13.65 1.64 1.93
CA ASP A 42 13.64 0.34 1.25
C ASP A 42 12.23 -0.11 0.81
N GLY A 43 11.22 0.76 0.93
CA GLY A 43 9.84 0.45 0.60
C GLY A 43 9.10 -0.40 1.63
N THR A 44 9.69 -0.66 2.81
CA THR A 44 8.95 -1.22 3.95
C THR A 44 8.12 -0.15 4.67
N LEU A 45 7.13 -0.58 5.44
CA LEU A 45 6.42 0.28 6.39
C LEU A 45 7.03 0.15 7.78
N VAL A 46 7.03 1.25 8.52
CA VAL A 46 7.42 1.31 9.93
C VAL A 46 6.28 1.93 10.74
N ALA A 47 5.83 1.25 11.79
CA ALA A 47 4.81 1.71 12.73
C ALA A 47 5.11 1.18 14.13
N HIS A 48 5.34 2.08 15.09
CA HIS A 48 5.83 1.72 16.43
C HIS A 48 7.06 0.81 16.33
N ASP A 49 7.02 -0.37 16.95
CA ASP A 49 8.11 -1.34 16.92
C ASP A 49 8.06 -2.28 15.70
N GLN A 50 7.06 -2.13 14.82
CA GLN A 50 6.85 -3.01 13.68
C GLN A 50 7.44 -2.44 12.40
N ARG A 51 8.24 -3.27 11.72
CA ARG A 51 8.77 -2.99 10.37
C ARG A 51 8.54 -4.18 9.46
N GLY A 52 8.07 -3.93 8.24
CA GLY A 52 7.87 -4.99 7.27
C GLY A 52 7.07 -4.54 6.05
N SER A 53 6.56 -5.50 5.28
CA SER A 53 5.69 -5.20 4.13
C SER A 53 4.38 -4.52 4.56
N ILE A 54 3.69 -3.91 3.60
CA ILE A 54 2.35 -3.32 3.80
C ILE A 54 1.33 -4.32 4.41
N HIS A 55 1.54 -5.61 4.18
CA HIS A 55 0.69 -6.70 4.67
C HIS A 55 1.04 -7.06 6.11
N GLN A 56 2.32 -7.29 6.39
CA GLN A 56 2.80 -7.67 7.72
C GLN A 56 2.52 -6.58 8.75
N VAL A 57 2.81 -5.33 8.42
CA VAL A 57 2.58 -4.21 9.35
C VAL A 57 1.08 -4.01 9.59
N GLY A 58 0.25 -4.07 8.54
CA GLY A 58 -1.21 -3.99 8.71
C GLY A 58 -1.78 -5.14 9.56
N ALA A 59 -1.29 -6.36 9.37
CA ALA A 59 -1.72 -7.53 10.14
C ALA A 59 -1.31 -7.40 11.62
N ALA A 60 -0.06 -6.99 11.87
CA ALA A 60 0.47 -6.80 13.21
C ALA A 60 -0.31 -5.74 14.00
N LEU A 61 -0.65 -4.61 13.38
CA LEU A 61 -1.38 -3.52 14.04
C LEU A 61 -2.84 -3.87 14.32
N GLU A 62 -3.46 -4.69 13.47
CA GLU A 62 -4.83 -5.18 13.69
C GLU A 62 -4.88 -6.42 14.60
N GLY A 63 -3.74 -6.98 15.02
CA GLY A 63 -3.69 -8.24 15.77
C GLY A 63 -4.26 -9.42 14.98
N ALA A 64 -4.19 -9.37 13.65
CA ALA A 64 -4.77 -10.35 12.74
C ALA A 64 -3.69 -11.27 12.13
N PRO A 65 -4.04 -12.51 11.74
CA PRO A 65 -3.08 -13.41 11.10
C PRO A 65 -2.65 -12.95 9.70
N SER A 66 -3.45 -12.10 9.05
CA SER A 66 -3.15 -11.55 7.72
C SER A 66 -3.86 -10.23 7.49
N CYS A 67 -3.36 -9.43 6.54
CA CYS A 67 -3.99 -8.18 6.12
C CYS A 67 -3.73 -7.92 4.63
N ASN A 68 -4.76 -7.50 3.90
CA ASN A 68 -4.58 -6.99 2.53
C ASN A 68 -4.17 -5.51 2.58
N GLY A 69 -2.86 -5.27 2.68
CA GLY A 69 -2.27 -3.93 2.79
C GLY A 69 -2.68 -2.96 1.69
N TRP A 70 -2.96 -3.44 0.48
CA TRP A 70 -3.35 -2.58 -0.65
C TRP A 70 -4.67 -1.82 -0.41
N THR A 71 -5.64 -2.51 0.19
CA THR A 71 -6.97 -1.93 0.49
C THR A 71 -7.06 -1.40 1.91
N TYR A 72 -6.14 -1.79 2.78
CA TYR A 72 -6.09 -1.36 4.17
C TYR A 72 -5.48 0.04 4.32
N TRP A 73 -4.36 0.29 3.63
CA TRP A 73 -3.61 1.53 3.74
C TRP A 73 -4.11 2.60 2.78
N CYS A 74 -4.25 3.82 3.29
CA CYS A 74 -4.58 5.02 2.55
C CYS A 74 -3.50 6.08 2.74
N PHE A 75 -3.24 6.87 1.70
CA PHE A 75 -2.48 8.11 1.81
C PHE A 75 -3.46 9.29 1.76
N LYS A 76 -3.07 10.44 2.34
CA LYS A 76 -3.89 11.65 2.29
C LYS A 76 -3.53 12.49 1.07
N LYS A 77 -4.52 12.86 0.27
CA LYS A 77 -4.38 13.83 -0.83
C LYS A 77 -5.52 14.82 -0.78
N ARG A 78 -5.20 16.11 -0.64
CA ARG A 78 -6.21 17.19 -0.53
C ARG A 78 -7.27 16.90 0.53
N GLY A 79 -6.84 16.42 1.70
CA GLY A 79 -7.72 16.08 2.82
C GLY A 79 -8.48 14.75 2.69
N GLN A 80 -8.44 14.07 1.54
CA GLN A 80 -9.13 12.80 1.34
C GLN A 80 -8.18 11.61 1.55
N ALA A 81 -8.70 10.54 2.18
CA ALA A 81 -8.01 9.27 2.30
C ALA A 81 -8.19 8.46 1.01
N ILE A 82 -7.09 8.17 0.31
CA ILE A 82 -7.09 7.42 -0.94
C ILE A 82 -6.38 6.09 -0.72
N PRO A 83 -7.02 4.93 -0.99
CA PRO A 83 -6.37 3.63 -0.88
C PRO A 83 -5.15 3.52 -1.80
N ILE A 84 -4.05 2.95 -1.29
CA ILE A 84 -2.83 2.76 -2.09
C ILE A 84 -3.03 1.79 -3.26
N ASP A 85 -4.07 0.94 -3.21
CA ASP A 85 -4.51 0.09 -4.33
C ASP A 85 -4.77 0.90 -5.63
N MET A 86 -5.20 2.15 -5.52
CA MET A 86 -5.40 3.02 -6.68
C MET A 86 -4.10 3.27 -7.45
N LEU A 87 -2.96 3.33 -6.74
CA LEU A 87 -1.65 3.52 -7.35
C LEU A 87 -1.21 2.25 -8.09
N ARG A 88 -1.44 1.08 -7.49
CA ARG A 88 -1.22 -0.22 -8.14
C ARG A 88 -2.05 -0.36 -9.42
N LYS A 89 -3.33 0.02 -9.38
CA LYS A 89 -4.21 0.00 -10.57
C LYS A 89 -3.68 0.91 -11.67
N LYS A 90 -3.21 2.10 -11.33
CA LYS A 90 -2.58 3.01 -12.31
C LYS A 90 -1.35 2.38 -12.96
N ILE A 91 -0.44 1.78 -12.18
CA ILE A 91 0.73 1.08 -12.71
C ILE A 91 0.32 -0.06 -13.67
N ARG A 92 -0.69 -0.86 -13.29
CA ARG A 92 -1.19 -1.95 -14.14
C ARG A 92 -1.79 -1.47 -15.45
N ALA A 93 -2.53 -0.36 -15.42
CA ALA A 93 -3.11 0.22 -16.63
C ALA A 93 -2.02 0.67 -17.62
N GLU A 94 -0.84 1.05 -17.13
CA GLU A 94 0.32 1.40 -17.96
C GLU A 94 1.12 0.17 -18.45
N MET A 95 0.85 -1.03 -17.91
CA MET A 95 1.50 -2.29 -18.31
C MET A 95 0.73 -3.06 -19.38
N THR A 96 -0.55 -2.75 -19.56
CA THR A 96 -1.38 -3.34 -20.61
C THR A 96 -1.33 -2.42 -21.83
N PRO A 97 -0.92 -2.92 -23.02
CA PRO A 97 -0.94 -2.16 -24.27
C PRO A 97 -2.31 -1.60 -24.65
#